data_AF-A0A3A6HDD5-F1
#
_entry.id   AF-A0A3A6HDD5-F1
#
_cell.length_a   1.000
_cell.length_b   1.000
_cell.length_c   1.000
_cell.angle_alpha   90.00
_cell.angle_beta   90.00
_cell.angle_gamma   90.00
#
_symmetry.space_group_name_H-M   'P 1'
#
loop_
_entity.id
_entity.type
_entity.pdbx_description
1 polymer ?
#
loop_
_entity_poly.entity_id
_entity_poly.type
_entity_poly.pdbx_seq_one_letter_code
_entity_poly.pdbx_strand_id
1 'polypeptide(L)'
;MNKKEAVKELIQNLEQYFLMGFYFHPKFMDEFKELLKKASGNEKEIFSLLIKQLYFVKELGKEIYKADSNEIIKYQERDYYSLHLSGKNFNFRLLMAFGKEDAPIFLAAFYERSGKRISDYSKWYSVISSRYSEI
;
A
#
# COMPACT_ATOMS: atom_id res chain seq x y z
N MET A 1 -19.48 -0.39 15.48
CA MET A 1 -19.13 -1.22 14.32
C MET A 1 -18.48 -2.51 14.77
N ASN A 2 -19.11 -3.65 14.49
CA ASN A 2 -18.54 -4.98 14.74
C ASN A 2 -17.58 -5.38 13.59
N LYS A 3 -16.79 -6.45 13.78
CA LYS A 3 -15.78 -6.90 12.79
C LYS A 3 -16.38 -7.24 11.42
N LYS A 4 -17.60 -7.80 11.37
CA LYS A 4 -18.26 -8.18 10.10
C LYS A 4 -18.67 -6.95 9.29
N GLU A 5 -19.21 -5.94 9.95
CA GLU A 5 -19.57 -4.65 9.32
C GLU A 5 -18.34 -3.96 8.74
N ALA A 6 -17.24 -3.89 9.49
CA ALA A 6 -15.99 -3.26 9.05
C ALA A 6 -15.40 -3.95 7.81
N VAL A 7 -15.46 -5.29 7.76
CA VAL A 7 -14.99 -6.07 6.61
C VAL A 7 -15.88 -5.85 5.40
N LYS A 8 -17.20 -5.81 5.58
CA LYS A 8 -18.14 -5.54 4.48
C LYS A 8 -17.91 -4.16 3.88
N GLU A 9 -17.79 -3.14 4.73
CA GLU A 9 -17.52 -1.76 4.30
C GLU A 9 -16.17 -1.67 3.57
N LEU A 10 -15.14 -2.35 4.06
CA LEU A 10 -13.85 -2.42 3.36
C LEU A 10 -14.00 -3.03 1.96
N ILE A 11 -14.67 -4.18 1.83
CA ILE A 11 -14.84 -4.84 0.54
C ILE A 11 -15.55 -3.90 -0.45
N GLN A 12 -16.62 -3.25 -0.01
CA GLN A 12 -17.35 -2.29 -0.85
C GLN A 12 -16.48 -1.10 -1.28
N ASN A 13 -15.65 -0.57 -0.37
CA ASN A 13 -14.71 0.49 -0.70
C ASN A 13 -13.65 0.02 -1.71
N LEU A 14 -13.09 -1.19 -1.52
CA LEU A 14 -12.09 -1.74 -2.44
C LEU A 14 -12.67 -2.01 -3.83
N GLU A 15 -13.91 -2.53 -3.93
CA GLU A 15 -14.64 -2.70 -5.20
C GLU A 15 -14.71 -1.39 -5.99
N GLN A 16 -15.00 -0.27 -5.32
CA GLN A 16 -15.00 1.05 -5.96
C GLN A 16 -13.62 1.41 -6.54
N TYR A 17 -12.53 1.15 -5.81
CA TYR A 17 -11.18 1.43 -6.31
C TYR A 17 -10.79 0.52 -7.48
N PHE A 18 -11.22 -0.74 -7.49
CA PHE A 18 -11.06 -1.62 -8.66
C PHE A 18 -11.75 -1.05 -9.90
N LEU A 19 -12.99 -0.55 -9.76
CA LEU A 19 -13.71 0.10 -10.85
C LEU A 19 -13.05 1.40 -11.31
N MET A 20 -12.26 2.05 -10.45
CA MET A 20 -11.44 3.23 -10.75
C MET A 20 -10.07 2.89 -11.37
N GLY A 21 -9.82 1.62 -11.70
CA GLY A 21 -8.58 1.20 -12.36
C GLY A 21 -7.39 0.94 -11.42
N PHE A 22 -7.63 0.84 -10.10
CA PHE A 22 -6.58 0.41 -9.18
C PHE A 22 -6.29 -1.07 -9.40
N TYR A 23 -5.00 -1.40 -9.45
CA TYR A 23 -4.52 -2.76 -9.56
C TYR A 23 -3.73 -3.15 -8.31
N PHE A 24 -4.00 -4.35 -7.79
CA PHE A 24 -3.28 -4.93 -6.67
C PHE A 24 -2.62 -6.22 -7.14
N HIS A 25 -1.30 -6.23 -7.21
CA HIS A 25 -0.55 -7.40 -7.64
C HIS A 25 -0.85 -8.61 -6.74
N PRO A 26 -0.99 -9.85 -7.25
CA PRO A 26 -1.32 -11.01 -6.43
C PRO A 26 -0.38 -11.21 -5.23
N LYS A 27 0.93 -11.00 -5.43
CA LYS A 27 1.92 -11.04 -4.34
C LYS A 27 1.73 -9.94 -3.29
N PHE A 28 1.31 -8.74 -3.70
CA PHE A 28 0.92 -7.70 -2.74
C PHE A 28 -0.23 -8.19 -1.85
N MET A 29 -1.25 -8.81 -2.46
CA MET A 29 -2.42 -9.31 -1.73
C MET A 29 -2.05 -10.42 -0.74
N ASP A 30 -1.16 -11.34 -1.14
CA ASP A 30 -0.65 -12.40 -0.27
C ASP A 30 0.13 -11.82 0.91
N GLU A 31 1.06 -10.89 0.63
CA GLU A 31 1.87 -10.22 1.65
C GLU A 31 0.99 -9.44 2.64
N PHE A 32 0.03 -8.66 2.13
CA PHE A 32 -0.87 -7.88 2.95
C PHE A 32 -1.75 -8.77 3.84
N LYS A 33 -2.25 -9.90 3.35
CA LYS A 33 -2.96 -10.90 4.16
C LYS A 33 -2.09 -11.45 5.29
N GLU A 34 -0.82 -11.74 5.03
CA GLU A 34 0.11 -12.21 6.06
C GLU A 34 0.41 -11.12 7.11
N LEU A 35 0.50 -9.86 6.71
CA LEU A 35 0.63 -8.73 7.64
C LEU A 35 -0.62 -8.59 8.54
N LEU A 36 -1.82 -8.71 7.97
CA LEU A 36 -3.07 -8.66 8.73
C LEU A 36 -3.15 -9.77 9.78
N LYS A 37 -2.74 -11.00 9.43
CA LYS A 37 -2.69 -12.12 10.39
C LYS A 37 -1.77 -11.81 11.57
N LYS A 38 -0.61 -11.20 11.31
CA LYS A 38 0.38 -10.82 12.34
C LYS A 38 -0.05 -9.65 13.21
N ALA A 39 -0.92 -8.77 12.71
CA ALA A 39 -1.45 -7.62 13.44
C ALA A 39 -2.90 -7.81 13.93
N SER A 40 -3.30 -9.06 14.18
CA SER A 40 -4.64 -9.42 14.68
C SER A 40 -5.06 -8.55 15.86
N GLY A 41 -6.30 -8.07 15.84
CA GLY A 41 -6.85 -7.12 16.81
C GLY A 41 -6.78 -5.65 16.36
N ASN A 42 -5.99 -5.33 15.34
CA ASN A 42 -5.85 -3.97 14.80
C ASN A 42 -6.51 -3.81 13.41
N GLU A 43 -7.27 -4.79 12.93
CA GLU A 43 -7.77 -4.83 11.54
C GLU A 43 -8.61 -3.61 11.21
N LYS A 44 -9.46 -3.15 12.14
CA LYS A 44 -10.30 -1.97 11.93
C LYS A 44 -9.46 -0.71 11.69
N GLU A 45 -8.38 -0.53 12.45
CA GLU A 45 -7.47 0.61 12.30
C GLU A 45 -6.69 0.51 10.99
N ILE A 46 -6.13 -0.67 10.69
CA ILE A 46 -5.40 -0.94 9.44
C ILE A 46 -6.29 -0.67 8.22
N PHE A 47 -7.56 -1.10 8.25
CA PHE A 47 -8.50 -0.87 7.16
C PHE A 47 -8.88 0.60 7.00
N SER A 48 -9.08 1.32 8.11
CA SER A 48 -9.31 2.77 8.07
C SER A 48 -8.12 3.51 7.47
N LEU A 49 -6.90 3.12 7.82
CA LEU A 49 -5.68 3.72 7.25
C LEU A 49 -5.50 3.36 5.78
N LEU A 50 -5.81 2.12 5.38
CA LEU A 50 -5.79 1.71 3.98
C LEU A 50 -6.76 2.55 3.15
N ILE A 51 -8.01 2.73 3.59
CA ILE A 51 -9.00 3.55 2.89
C ILE A 51 -8.51 5.01 2.77
N LYS A 52 -7.96 5.58 3.84
CA LYS A 52 -7.35 6.92 3.83
C LYS A 52 -6.23 7.02 2.79
N GLN A 53 -5.36 6.03 2.71
CA GLN A 53 -4.26 6.00 1.75
C GLN A 53 -4.76 5.86 0.31
N LEU A 54 -5.75 4.99 0.04
CA LEU A 54 -6.36 4.87 -1.29
C LEU A 54 -7.05 6.17 -1.72
N TYR A 55 -7.71 6.86 -0.79
CA TYR A 55 -8.26 8.18 -1.03
C TYR A 55 -7.17 9.20 -1.38
N PHE A 56 -6.07 9.23 -0.64
CA PHE A 56 -4.96 10.11 -0.99
C PHE A 56 -4.35 9.79 -2.35
N VAL A 57 -4.20 8.50 -2.71
CA VAL A 57 -3.71 8.11 -4.04
C VAL A 57 -4.62 8.66 -5.13
N LYS A 58 -5.95 8.57 -4.93
CA LYS A 58 -6.94 9.12 -5.85
C LYS A 58 -6.85 10.64 -5.99
N GLU A 59 -6.74 11.37 -4.87
CA GLU A 59 -6.82 12.84 -4.89
C GLU A 59 -5.48 13.51 -5.23
N LEU A 60 -4.35 12.90 -4.87
CA LEU A 60 -3.02 13.50 -5.01
C LEU A 60 -2.22 12.90 -6.18
N GLY A 61 -2.57 11.71 -6.66
CA GLY A 61 -1.83 11.01 -7.71
C GLY A 61 -0.34 10.92 -7.39
N LYS A 62 0.51 11.35 -8.32
CA LYS A 62 1.99 11.34 -8.17
C LYS A 62 2.51 12.21 -7.03
N GLU A 63 1.69 13.09 -6.47
CA GLU A 63 2.03 13.92 -5.30
C GLU A 63 1.72 13.23 -3.96
N ILE A 64 1.30 11.95 -3.98
CA ILE A 64 0.98 11.14 -2.79
C ILE A 64 2.10 11.11 -1.74
N TYR A 65 3.35 11.29 -2.15
CA TYR A 65 4.51 11.36 -1.26
C TYR A 65 4.50 12.59 -0.34
N LYS A 66 3.64 13.58 -0.60
CA LYS A 66 3.45 14.76 0.27
C LYS A 66 2.44 14.51 1.40
N ALA A 67 1.69 13.42 1.33
CA ALA A 67 0.71 13.07 2.35
C ALA A 67 1.31 12.17 3.42
N ASP A 68 1.00 12.49 4.68
CA ASP A 68 1.36 11.65 5.82
C ASP A 68 2.88 11.38 5.87
N SER A 69 3.28 10.15 6.21
CA SER A 69 4.67 9.68 6.16
C SER A 69 4.99 8.90 4.87
N ASN A 70 4.30 9.22 3.77
CA ASN A 70 4.56 8.59 2.48
C ASN A 70 5.88 9.07 1.89
N GLU A 71 6.51 8.23 1.08
CA GLU A 71 7.83 8.51 0.52
C GLU A 71 7.83 8.24 -0.98
N ILE A 72 8.58 9.05 -1.74
CA ILE A 72 8.94 8.74 -3.12
C ILE A 72 10.25 7.95 -3.12
N ILE A 73 10.24 6.83 -3.82
CA ILE A 73 11.39 5.96 -4.04
C ILE A 73 11.85 6.19 -5.48
N LYS A 74 12.84 7.07 -5.65
CA LYS A 74 13.40 7.37 -6.96
C LYS A 74 14.26 6.19 -7.44
N TYR A 75 13.84 5.55 -8.52
CA TYR A 75 14.59 4.50 -9.19
C TYR A 75 14.71 4.82 -10.69
N GLN A 76 15.84 4.44 -11.30
CA GLN A 76 16.31 4.98 -12.59
C GLN A 76 15.25 4.96 -13.72
N GLU A 77 14.38 3.96 -13.75
CA GLU A 77 13.40 3.76 -14.83
C GLU A 77 12.01 4.35 -14.53
N ARG A 78 11.66 4.55 -13.26
CA ARG A 78 10.38 5.13 -12.82
C ARG A 78 10.38 5.45 -11.34
N ASP A 79 9.49 6.36 -10.97
CA ASP A 79 9.18 6.62 -9.57
C ASP A 79 8.29 5.52 -9.00
N TYR A 80 8.69 5.02 -7.84
CA TYR A 80 7.88 4.20 -6.96
C TYR A 80 7.51 5.00 -5.72
N TYR A 81 6.52 4.53 -4.98
CA TYR A 81 6.01 5.20 -3.80
C TYR A 81 5.88 4.19 -2.66
N SER A 82 6.15 4.65 -1.44
CA SER A 82 5.99 3.88 -0.21
C SER A 82 4.93 4.56 0.65
N LEU A 83 3.79 3.89 0.82
CA LEU A 83 2.68 4.39 1.60
C LEU A 83 2.74 3.81 3.01
N HIS A 84 2.55 4.65 4.02
CA HIS A 84 2.71 4.27 5.41
C HIS A 84 1.39 3.95 6.10
N LEU A 85 1.28 2.76 6.68
CA LEU A 85 0.20 2.38 7.58
C LEU A 85 0.83 2.02 8.93
N SER A 86 0.75 2.94 9.89
CA SER A 86 1.30 2.74 11.22
C SER A 86 0.26 2.94 12.32
N GLY A 87 0.42 2.16 13.38
CA GLY A 87 -0.38 2.23 14.60
C GLY A 87 0.41 1.64 15.77
N LYS A 88 -0.24 1.44 16.92
CA LYS A 88 0.47 1.03 18.15
C LYS A 88 1.23 -0.29 18.03
N ASN A 89 0.69 -1.25 17.27
CA ASN A 89 1.21 -2.63 17.20
C ASN A 89 1.52 -3.09 15.76
N PHE A 90 1.53 -2.17 14.80
CA PHE A 90 1.85 -2.49 13.41
C PHE A 90 2.54 -1.31 12.74
N ASN A 91 3.43 -1.63 11.81
CA ASN A 91 4.17 -0.65 11.02
C ASN A 91 4.36 -1.22 9.61
N PHE A 92 3.47 -0.88 8.68
CA PHE A 92 3.45 -1.44 7.33
C PHE A 92 3.81 -0.39 6.28
N ARG A 93 4.53 -0.84 5.25
CA ARG A 93 4.77 -0.09 4.02
C ARG A 93 4.11 -0.80 2.85
N LEU A 94 3.39 -0.04 2.04
CA LEU A 94 2.80 -0.48 0.79
C LEU A 94 3.57 0.16 -0.36
N LEU A 95 4.22 -0.65 -1.18
CA LEU A 95 4.95 -0.20 -2.35
C LEU A 95 4.02 -0.15 -3.55
N MET A 96 4.02 0.96 -4.26
CA MET A 96 3.21 1.16 -5.46
C MET A 96 3.96 1.95 -6.54
N ALA A 97 3.39 1.95 -7.74
CA ALA A 97 3.76 2.83 -8.84
C ALA A 97 2.50 3.36 -9.53
N PHE A 98 2.67 4.38 -10.37
CA PHE A 98 1.66 4.77 -11.34
C PHE A 98 2.01 4.14 -12.70
N GLY A 99 1.03 3.48 -13.29
CA GLY A 99 1.11 2.81 -14.59
C GLY A 99 0.80 3.73 -15.77
N LYS A 100 0.37 3.13 -16.88
CA LYS A 100 -0.23 3.90 -17.99
C LYS A 100 -1.48 4.62 -17.50
N GLU A 101 -1.74 5.81 -18.05
CA GLU A 101 -2.89 6.65 -17.68
C GLU A 101 -2.98 6.94 -16.17
N ASP A 102 -1.83 6.96 -15.49
CA ASP A 102 -1.73 7.15 -14.05
C ASP A 102 -2.56 6.15 -13.21
N ALA A 103 -2.76 4.94 -13.74
CA ALA A 103 -3.39 3.85 -13.01
C ALA A 103 -2.57 3.46 -11.76
N PRO A 104 -3.15 3.46 -10.54
CA PRO A 104 -2.42 3.07 -9.34
C PRO A 104 -2.18 1.56 -9.29
N ILE A 105 -0.93 1.17 -9.08
CA ILE A 105 -0.49 -0.23 -9.08
C ILE A 105 0.20 -0.54 -7.76
N PHE A 106 -0.42 -1.34 -6.90
CA PHE A 106 0.17 -1.83 -5.64
C PHE A 106 0.98 -3.11 -5.88
N LEU A 107 2.26 -3.06 -5.56
CA LEU A 107 3.26 -4.06 -5.98
C LEU A 107 3.72 -4.95 -4.83
N ALA A 108 3.92 -4.40 -3.63
CA ALA A 108 4.38 -5.17 -2.48
C ALA A 108 3.93 -4.57 -1.15
N ALA A 109 3.82 -5.40 -0.12
CA ALA A 109 3.55 -4.96 1.25
C ALA A 109 4.54 -5.60 2.23
N PHE A 110 5.03 -4.84 3.21
CA PHE A 110 5.93 -5.41 4.22
C PHE A 110 5.83 -4.69 5.56
N TYR A 111 6.30 -5.38 6.62
CA TYR A 111 6.48 -4.80 7.93
C TYR A 111 7.80 -4.03 8.01
N GLU A 112 7.74 -2.74 8.32
CA GLU A 112 8.92 -1.92 8.55
C GLU A 112 9.35 -2.05 10.01
N ARG A 113 10.56 -2.55 10.22
CA ARG A 113 11.14 -2.71 11.56
C ARG A 113 11.45 -1.33 12.16
N SER A 114 11.15 -1.14 13.43
CA SER A 114 11.47 0.09 14.16
C SER A 114 12.99 0.22 14.38
N GLY A 115 13.57 1.39 14.05
CA GLY A 115 15.01 1.70 14.25
C GLY A 115 15.48 2.88 13.40
N LYS A 116 16.60 3.54 13.77
CA LYS A 116 17.19 4.65 12.98
C LYS A 116 17.64 4.11 11.61
N ARG A 117 17.08 4.68 10.51
CA ARG A 117 17.39 4.39 9.09
C ARG A 117 17.00 2.98 8.60
N ILE A 118 15.71 2.66 8.54
CA ILE A 118 15.21 1.41 7.92
C ILE A 118 14.20 1.73 6.79
N SER A 119 14.57 2.64 5.90
CA SER A 119 13.90 2.84 4.60
C SER A 119 14.85 2.46 3.45
N ASP A 120 15.62 1.38 3.64
CA ASP A 120 16.47 0.85 2.57
C ASP A 120 15.61 0.01 1.62
N TYR A 121 15.11 0.67 0.58
CA TYR A 121 14.32 0.04 -0.47
C TYR A 121 15.19 -0.65 -1.54
N SER A 122 16.51 -0.69 -1.40
CA SER A 122 17.40 -1.31 -2.40
C SER A 122 17.05 -2.77 -2.68
N LYS A 123 16.65 -3.51 -1.64
CA LYS A 123 16.21 -4.91 -1.72
C LYS A 123 14.88 -5.09 -2.43
N TRP A 124 14.10 -4.02 -2.53
CA TRP A 124 12.79 -4.03 -3.16
C TRP A 124 12.83 -3.64 -4.64
N TYR A 125 13.89 -2.98 -5.13
CA TYR A 125 13.96 -2.52 -6.52
C TYR A 125 13.73 -3.62 -7.56
N SER A 126 14.43 -4.75 -7.42
CA SER A 126 14.23 -5.88 -8.33
C SER A 126 12.82 -6.48 -8.22
N VAL A 127 12.28 -6.55 -7.00
CA VAL A 127 10.95 -7.10 -6.73
C VAL A 127 9.86 -6.23 -7.36
N ILE A 128 9.88 -4.92 -7.12
CA ILE A 128 8.85 -4.00 -7.61
C ILE A 128 8.95 -3.78 -9.11
N SER A 129 10.17 -3.76 -9.67
CA SER A 129 10.38 -3.67 -11.12
C SER A 129 9.90 -4.93 -11.86
N SER A 130 10.24 -6.13 -11.34
CA SER A 130 9.74 -7.40 -11.89
C SER A 130 8.21 -7.44 -11.88
N ARG A 131 7.60 -7.16 -10.72
CA ARG A 131 6.13 -7.21 -10.57
C ARG A 131 5.41 -6.16 -11.40
N TYR A 132 6.01 -4.98 -11.59
CA TYR A 132 5.45 -3.97 -12.50
C TYR A 132 5.44 -4.48 -13.94
N SER A 133 6.48 -5.21 -14.35
CA SER A 133 6.61 -5.76 -15.71
C SER A 133 5.67 -6.94 -16.00
N GLU A 134 5.03 -7.51 -14.97
CA GLU A 134 4.03 -8.58 -15.10
C GLU A 134 2.61 -8.06 -15.44
N ILE A 135 2.42 -6.73 -15.50
CA ILE A 135 1.14 -6.03 -15.69
C ILE A 135 1.06 -5.46 -17.11
#